data_AF-A0A397JJA0-F1
#
_entry.id   AF-A0A397JJA0-F1
#
_cell.length_a   1.000
_cell.length_b   1.000
_cell.length_c   1.000
_cell.angle_alpha   90.00
_cell.angle_beta   90.00
_cell.angle_gamma   90.00
#
_symmetry.space_group_name_H-M   'P 1'
#
loop_
_entity.id
_entity.type
_entity.pdbx_description
1 polymer ?
#
loop_
_entity_poly.entity_id
_entity_poly.type
_entity_poly.pdbx_seq_one_letter_code
_entity_poly.pdbx_strand_id
1 'polypeptide(L)'
;MSDKKNPVSTQANLFIKEKLLKNVFIAGLNSDNQPVAEKYGEDLPLEKFTDIEKFPFGSLEQGNDSIMDFYRKVKKYYKLLGNVEELYLKNHFIRGLSRDNQLEAGRCGLDLPLDELVARLSALENLTNQDK
;
A
#
# COMPACT_ATOMS: atom_id res chain seq x y z
N MET A 1 14.92 24.93 21.47
CA MET A 1 13.69 25.35 20.77
C MET A 1 13.40 24.27 19.74
N SER A 2 12.36 23.47 19.95
CA SER A 2 12.02 22.36 19.05
C SER A 2 11.14 22.89 17.94
N ASP A 3 11.66 22.89 16.71
CA ASP A 3 10.92 23.19 15.50
C ASP A 3 9.82 22.13 15.31
N LYS A 4 8.61 22.46 15.77
CA LYS A 4 7.40 21.71 15.43
C LYS A 4 7.16 21.88 13.94
N LYS A 5 7.62 20.92 13.12
CA LYS A 5 7.17 20.80 11.72
C LYS A 5 5.64 20.75 11.74
N ASN A 6 5.04 21.80 11.18
CA ASN A 6 3.60 22.01 11.16
C ASN A 6 2.90 20.88 10.36
N PRO A 7 2.13 19.98 10.98
CA PRO A 7 1.49 18.86 10.28
C PRO A 7 0.46 19.33 9.23
N VAL A 8 -0.06 20.55 9.39
CA VAL A 8 -1.02 21.21 8.47
C VAL A 8 -0.43 21.41 7.07
N SER A 9 0.88 21.65 6.95
CA SER A 9 1.55 21.87 5.66
C SER A 9 1.62 20.59 4.81
N THR A 10 1.82 19.43 5.45
CA THR A 10 2.06 18.17 4.73
C THR A 10 0.76 17.63 4.12
N GLN A 11 -0.35 17.69 4.86
CA GLN A 11 -1.67 17.25 4.38
C GLN A 11 -2.15 18.12 3.21
N ALA A 12 -1.99 19.45 3.33
CA ALA A 12 -2.36 20.40 2.28
C ALA A 12 -1.53 20.18 1.00
N ASN A 13 -0.22 19.93 1.15
CA ASN A 13 0.65 19.63 0.01
C ASN A 13 0.32 18.30 -0.67
N LEU A 14 -0.12 17.29 0.09
CA LEU A 14 -0.56 16.01 -0.46
C LEU A 14 -1.87 16.17 -1.26
N PHE A 15 -2.83 16.91 -0.71
CA PHE A 15 -4.10 17.23 -1.37
C PHE A 15 -3.90 17.98 -2.69
N ILE A 16 -2.96 18.95 -2.71
CA ILE A 16 -2.61 19.71 -3.92
C ILE A 16 -2.00 18.79 -4.99
N LYS A 17 -1.08 17.90 -4.61
CA LYS A 17 -0.46 16.95 -5.54
C LYS A 17 -1.48 15.97 -6.13
N GLU A 18 -2.41 15.48 -5.31
CA GLU A 18 -3.48 14.59 -5.74
C GLU A 18 -4.40 15.26 -6.78
N LYS A 19 -4.82 16.50 -6.51
CA LYS A 19 -5.67 17.27 -7.42
C LYS A 19 -4.98 17.53 -8.77
N LEU A 20 -3.68 17.85 -8.74
CA LEU A 20 -2.88 18.03 -9.96
C LEU A 20 -2.77 16.72 -10.76
N LEU A 21 -2.55 15.59 -10.10
CA LEU A 21 -2.42 14.30 -10.77
C LEU A 21 -3.73 13.85 -11.42
N LYS A 22 -4.86 14.05 -10.74
CA LYS A 22 -6.22 13.80 -11.27
C LYS A 22 -6.47 14.60 -12.54
N ASN A 23 -6.16 15.90 -12.53
CA ASN A 23 -6.36 16.77 -13.69
C ASN A 23 -5.49 16.37 -14.89
N VAL A 24 -4.23 15.99 -14.66
CA VAL A 24 -3.32 15.52 -15.71
C VAL A 24 -3.82 14.21 -16.33
N PHE A 25 -4.33 13.28 -15.51
CA PHE A 25 -4.89 12.03 -16.00
C PHE A 25 -6.14 12.26 -16.86
N ILE A 26 -7.09 13.07 -16.39
CA ILE A 26 -8.33 13.38 -17.13
C ILE A 26 -8.01 14.04 -18.47
N ALA A 27 -7.10 15.02 -18.49
CA ALA A 27 -6.68 15.69 -19.72
C ALA A 27 -6.04 14.74 -20.76
N GLY A 28 -5.49 13.60 -20.31
CA GLY A 28 -4.93 12.56 -21.18
C GLY A 28 -5.97 11.58 -21.76
N LEU A 29 -7.21 11.60 -21.30
CA LEU A 29 -8.30 10.76 -21.83
C LEU A 29 -8.86 11.36 -23.12
N ASN A 30 -9.53 10.54 -23.93
CA ASN A 30 -10.29 11.04 -25.08
C ASN A 30 -11.50 11.89 -24.61
N SER A 31 -12.01 12.75 -25.50
CA SER A 31 -13.10 13.68 -25.19
C SER A 31 -14.36 13.01 -24.65
N ASP A 32 -14.61 11.77 -25.06
CA ASP A 32 -15.82 11.03 -24.70
C ASP A 32 -15.73 10.46 -23.28
N ASN A 33 -14.51 10.16 -22.81
CA ASN A 33 -14.26 9.60 -21.48
C ASN A 33 -13.92 10.67 -20.42
N GLN A 34 -13.52 11.88 -20.84
CA GLN A 34 -13.24 13.00 -19.92
C GLN A 34 -14.42 13.34 -18.98
N PRO A 35 -15.67 13.51 -19.46
CA PRO A 35 -16.81 13.87 -18.62
C PRO A 35 -17.17 12.74 -17.63
N VAL A 36 -16.92 11.50 -18.03
CA VAL A 36 -17.12 10.32 -17.19
C VAL A 36 -16.11 10.35 -16.03
N ALA A 37 -14.83 10.56 -16.33
CA ALA A 37 -13.78 10.63 -15.32
C ALA A 37 -13.94 11.84 -14.37
N GLU A 38 -14.36 13.00 -14.88
CA GLU A 38 -14.69 14.18 -14.06
C GLU A 38 -15.83 13.89 -13.08
N LYS A 39 -16.90 13.24 -13.55
CA LYS A 39 -18.06 12.88 -12.73
C LYS A 39 -17.73 11.88 -11.61
N TYR A 40 -16.84 10.90 -11.86
CA TYR A 40 -16.41 9.95 -10.83
C TYR A 40 -15.30 10.51 -9.91
N GLY A 41 -14.56 11.52 -10.35
CA GLY A 41 -13.45 12.12 -9.61
C GLY A 41 -13.85 13.11 -8.51
N GLU A 42 -15.03 13.73 -8.61
CA GLU A 42 -15.54 14.73 -7.65
C GLU A 42 -15.95 14.14 -6.29
N ASP A 43 -16.49 12.91 -6.26
CA ASP A 43 -17.12 12.33 -5.04
C ASP A 43 -16.23 11.35 -4.25
N LEU A 44 -15.06 11.01 -4.78
CA LEU A 44 -14.15 10.01 -4.22
C LEU A 44 -12.88 10.68 -3.68
N PRO A 45 -12.85 11.06 -2.39
CA PRO A 45 -11.61 11.13 -1.65
C PRO A 45 -10.87 9.81 -1.83
N LEU A 46 -9.58 9.85 -2.15
CA LEU A 46 -8.75 8.64 -2.16
C LEU A 46 -8.77 7.91 -0.79
N GLU A 47 -9.17 8.60 0.28
CA GLU A 47 -9.52 8.04 1.59
C GLU A 47 -10.70 7.05 1.58
N LYS A 48 -11.67 7.20 0.66
CA LYS A 48 -12.89 6.36 0.63
C LYS A 48 -12.71 5.00 -0.06
N PHE A 49 -11.58 4.75 -0.73
CA PHE A 49 -11.35 3.43 -1.31
C PHE A 49 -11.08 2.41 -0.19
N THR A 50 -11.84 1.33 -0.23
CA THR A 50 -11.61 0.16 0.60
C THR A 50 -10.27 -0.49 0.25
N ASP A 51 -9.68 -1.23 1.19
CA ASP A 51 -8.42 -1.94 0.98
C ASP A 51 -8.41 -2.81 -0.29
N ILE A 52 -9.56 -3.40 -0.65
CA ILE A 52 -9.70 -4.22 -1.86
C ILE A 52 -9.66 -3.40 -3.16
N GLU A 53 -10.15 -2.15 -3.15
CA GLU A 53 -10.09 -1.26 -4.30
C GLU A 53 -8.68 -0.67 -4.49
N LYS A 54 -7.93 -0.50 -3.39
CA LYS A 54 -6.52 -0.06 -3.40
C LYS A 54 -5.55 -1.17 -3.81
N PHE A 55 -5.95 -2.42 -3.62
CA PHE A 55 -5.09 -3.59 -3.80
C PHE A 55 -4.46 -3.72 -5.20
N PRO A 56 -5.22 -3.59 -6.32
CA PRO A 56 -4.66 -3.74 -7.68
C PRO A 56 -3.55 -2.75 -7.99
N PHE A 57 -3.56 -1.58 -7.35
CA PHE A 57 -2.59 -0.49 -7.57
C PHE A 57 -1.34 -0.61 -6.69
N GLY A 58 -1.28 -1.64 -5.83
CA GLY A 58 -0.17 -1.81 -4.90
C GLY A 58 -0.11 -0.77 -3.79
N SER A 59 -1.26 -0.18 -3.47
CA SER A 59 -1.41 0.80 -2.39
C SER A 59 -1.91 0.17 -1.09
N LEU A 60 -1.87 -1.17 -0.96
CA LEU A 60 -2.19 -1.84 0.29
C LEU A 60 -0.96 -1.80 1.22
N GLU A 61 -1.11 -1.15 2.36
CA GLU A 61 -0.06 -1.00 3.36
C GLU A 61 -0.33 -1.87 4.59
N GLN A 62 0.74 -2.31 5.25
CA GLN A 62 0.70 -3.10 6.48
C GLN A 62 0.00 -2.34 7.60
N GLY A 63 0.25 -1.03 7.72
CA GLY A 63 -0.30 -0.22 8.81
C GLY A 63 0.05 -0.80 10.18
N ASN A 64 -0.97 -1.10 10.98
CA ASN A 64 -0.84 -1.71 12.30
C ASN A 64 -1.06 -3.23 12.29
N ASP A 65 -1.30 -3.84 11.12
CA ASP A 65 -1.46 -5.28 11.03
C ASP A 65 -0.12 -5.96 11.37
N SER A 66 -0.20 -7.08 12.10
CA SER A 66 0.95 -7.97 12.23
C SER A 66 1.39 -8.48 10.86
N ILE A 67 2.64 -8.93 10.73
CA ILE A 67 3.16 -9.46 9.47
C ILE A 67 2.29 -10.63 8.96
N MET A 68 1.83 -11.49 9.86
CA MET A 68 0.95 -12.61 9.53
C MET A 68 -0.46 -12.16 9.13
N ASP A 69 -1.02 -11.16 9.80
CA ASP A 69 -2.35 -10.66 9.45
C ASP A 69 -2.33 -9.92 8.12
N PHE A 70 -1.31 -9.10 7.90
CA PHE A 70 -1.08 -8.44 6.62
C PHE A 70 -0.91 -9.46 5.50
N TYR A 71 -0.09 -10.49 5.70
CA TYR A 71 0.09 -11.57 4.73
C TYR A 71 -1.24 -12.25 4.37
N ARG A 72 -2.06 -12.58 5.38
CA ARG A 72 -3.38 -13.18 5.18
C ARG A 72 -4.31 -12.25 4.41
N LYS A 73 -4.25 -10.94 4.67
CA LYS A 73 -5.01 -9.91 3.95
C LYS A 73 -4.60 -9.87 2.46
N VAL A 74 -3.29 -9.82 2.17
CA VAL A 74 -2.77 -9.84 0.78
C VAL A 74 -3.22 -11.12 0.05
N LYS A 75 -3.04 -12.31 0.66
CA LYS A 75 -3.47 -13.59 0.08
C LYS A 75 -4.98 -13.61 -0.21
N LYS A 76 -5.80 -13.10 0.71
CA LYS A 76 -7.26 -13.01 0.53
C LYS A 76 -7.63 -12.16 -0.68
N TYR A 77 -7.03 -10.98 -0.85
CA TYR A 77 -7.34 -10.10 -1.98
C TYR A 77 -6.83 -10.65 -3.31
N TYR A 78 -5.65 -11.30 -3.32
CA TYR A 78 -5.18 -12.03 -4.50
C TYR A 78 -6.21 -13.05 -5.00
N LYS A 79 -6.72 -13.87 -4.08
CA LYS A 79 -7.72 -14.89 -4.37
C LYS A 79 -9.04 -14.29 -4.86
N LEU A 80 -9.49 -13.17 -4.29
CA LEU A 80 -10.73 -12.50 -4.70
C LEU A 80 -10.64 -11.89 -6.09
N LEU A 81 -9.46 -11.46 -6.52
CA LEU A 81 -9.25 -10.86 -7.85
C LEU A 81 -8.94 -11.89 -8.95
N GLY A 82 -8.89 -13.20 -8.61
CA GLY A 82 -8.58 -14.25 -9.57
C GLY A 82 -7.12 -14.25 -10.06
N ASN A 83 -6.24 -13.50 -9.40
CA ASN A 83 -4.83 -13.45 -9.73
C ASN A 83 -4.12 -14.67 -9.13
N VAL A 84 -3.33 -15.39 -9.94
CA VAL A 84 -2.72 -16.68 -9.55
C VAL A 84 -1.19 -16.65 -9.54
N GLU A 85 -0.58 -15.53 -9.92
CA GLU A 85 0.88 -15.42 -9.99
C GLU A 85 1.51 -15.06 -8.63
N GLU A 86 2.23 -16.02 -8.07
CA GLU A 86 2.92 -15.92 -6.78
C GLU A 86 3.99 -14.81 -6.75
N LEU A 87 4.63 -14.53 -7.89
CA LEU A 87 5.64 -13.47 -8.00
C LEU A 87 5.05 -12.09 -7.69
N TYR A 88 3.87 -11.79 -8.24
CA TYR A 88 3.20 -10.52 -7.98
C TYR A 88 2.67 -10.45 -6.55
N LEU A 89 2.16 -11.56 -6.00
CA LEU A 89 1.75 -11.65 -4.59
C LEU A 89 2.92 -11.29 -3.66
N LYS A 90 4.11 -11.85 -3.92
CA LYS A 90 5.32 -11.56 -3.15
C LYS A 90 5.75 -10.11 -3.27
N ASN A 91 5.73 -9.55 -4.47
CA ASN A 91 6.08 -8.14 -4.70
C ASN A 91 5.09 -7.19 -3.99
N HIS A 92 3.79 -7.49 -4.05
CA HIS A 92 2.75 -6.74 -3.33
C HIS A 92 2.94 -6.80 -1.82
N PHE A 93 3.20 -7.99 -1.28
CA PHE A 93 3.49 -8.16 0.13
C PHE A 93 4.70 -7.31 0.55
N ILE A 94 5.84 -7.45 -0.13
CA ILE A 94 7.06 -6.71 0.23
C ILE A 94 6.85 -5.20 0.14
N ARG A 95 6.22 -4.69 -0.93
CA ARG A 95 5.96 -3.24 -1.10
C ARG A 95 5.00 -2.67 -0.06
N GLY A 96 4.05 -3.48 0.40
CA GLY A 96 3.08 -3.07 1.40
C GLY A 96 3.59 -3.16 2.84
N LEU A 97 4.71 -3.85 3.10
CA LEU A 97 5.30 -3.89 4.44
C LEU A 97 5.66 -2.49 4.96
N SER A 98 5.67 -2.34 6.29
CA SER A 98 6.24 -1.16 6.94
C SER A 98 7.71 -0.98 6.52
N ARG A 99 8.21 0.26 6.61
CA ARG A 99 9.58 0.57 6.20
C ARG A 99 10.63 -0.28 6.93
N ASP A 100 10.43 -0.54 8.21
CA ASP A 100 11.33 -1.35 9.02
C ASP A 100 11.28 -2.82 8.57
N ASN A 101 10.08 -3.36 8.35
CA ASN A 101 9.90 -4.73 7.89
C ASN A 101 10.37 -4.95 6.44
N GLN A 102 10.32 -3.92 5.58
CA GLN A 102 10.94 -3.96 4.25
C GLN A 102 12.46 -4.13 4.34
N LEU A 103 13.09 -3.45 5.30
CA LEU A 103 14.53 -3.53 5.51
C LEU A 103 14.92 -4.91 6.04
N GLU A 104 14.15 -5.46 6.98
CA GLU A 104 14.34 -6.84 7.45
C GLU A 104 14.08 -7.87 6.35
N ALA A 105 13.12 -7.64 5.45
CA ALA A 105 12.88 -8.51 4.31
C ALA A 105 14.11 -8.56 3.38
N GLY A 106 14.73 -7.40 3.14
CA GLY A 106 15.99 -7.30 2.40
C GLY A 106 17.14 -8.07 3.08
N ARG A 107 17.21 -8.03 4.42
CA ARG A 107 18.22 -8.78 5.21
C ARG A 107 17.98 -10.28 5.21
N CYS A 108 16.73 -10.73 5.20
CA CYS A 108 16.38 -12.14 5.17
C CYS A 108 16.77 -12.82 3.85
N GLY A 109 16.73 -12.07 2.74
CA GLY A 109 16.93 -12.57 1.39
C GLY A 109 15.64 -12.51 0.59
N LEU A 110 15.61 -11.65 -0.45
CA LEU A 110 14.45 -11.50 -1.33
C LEU A 110 14.30 -12.66 -2.32
N ASP A 111 15.25 -13.58 -2.36
CA ASP A 111 15.25 -14.82 -3.13
C ASP A 111 14.44 -15.93 -2.45
N LEU A 112 14.24 -15.85 -1.13
CA LEU A 112 13.46 -16.84 -0.37
C LEU A 112 12.01 -16.98 -0.86
N PRO A 113 11.41 -18.18 -0.81
CA PRO A 113 9.97 -18.35 -1.01
C PRO A 113 9.15 -17.43 -0.10
N LEU A 114 7.98 -16.97 -0.57
CA LEU A 114 7.18 -15.99 0.17
C LEU A 114 6.77 -16.51 1.56
N ASP A 115 6.34 -17.76 1.67
CA ASP A 115 5.97 -18.37 2.95
C ASP A 115 7.15 -18.41 3.94
N GLU A 116 8.37 -18.66 3.45
CA GLU A 116 9.57 -18.65 4.29
C GLU A 116 9.94 -17.24 4.75
N LEU A 117 9.87 -16.26 3.84
CA LEU A 117 10.11 -14.86 4.16
C LEU A 117 9.13 -14.36 5.23
N VAL A 118 7.84 -14.69 5.10
CA VAL A 118 6.80 -14.35 6.08
C VAL A 118 7.11 -14.98 7.44
N ALA A 119 7.51 -16.25 7.47
CA ALA A 119 7.84 -16.93 8.72
C ALA A 119 9.01 -16.26 9.46
N ARG A 120 10.09 -15.91 8.74
CA ARG A 120 11.26 -15.22 9.32
C ARG A 120 10.88 -13.84 9.87
N LEU A 121 10.17 -13.06 9.06
CA LEU A 121 9.71 -11.73 9.45
C LEU A 121 8.78 -11.77 10.66
N SER A 122 7.82 -12.69 10.69
CA SER A 122 6.92 -12.85 11.83
C SER A 122 7.65 -13.25 13.11
N ALA A 123 8.69 -14.09 13.01
CA ALA A 123 9.53 -14.41 14.16
C ALA A 123 10.25 -13.16 14.71
N LEU A 124 10.79 -12.30 13.84
CA LEU A 124 11.43 -11.03 14.24
C LEU A 124 10.43 -10.07 14.89
N GLU A 125 9.22 -9.96 14.35
CA GLU A 125 8.15 -9.15 14.93
C GLU A 125 7.80 -9.62 16.36
N ASN A 126 7.75 -10.93 16.59
CA ASN A 126 7.48 -11.47 17.93
C ASN A 126 8.63 -11.23 18.93
N LEU A 127 9.89 -11.31 18.49
CA LEU A 127 11.05 -11.03 19.33
C LEU A 127 11.09 -9.57 19.79
N THR A 128 10.83 -8.63 18.87
CA THR A 128 10.85 -7.19 19.15
C THR A 128 9.70 -6.71 20.04
N ASN A 129 8.63 -7.49 20.15
CA ASN A 129 7.50 -7.22 21.05
C ASN A 129 7.70 -7.77 22.46
N GLN A 130 8.70 -8.64 22.69
CA GLN A 130 9.03 -9.16 24.03
C GLN A 130 9.97 -8.24 24.83
N ASP A 131 10.66 -7.32 24.16
CA ASP A 131 11.59 -6.35 24.78
C ASP A 131 10.93 -5.00 25.16
N LYS A 132 9.58 -4.92 25.12
CA LYS A 132 8.78 -3.75 25.51
C LYS A 132 7.92 -4.05 26.73
#